data_AF-A0A956H8S3-F1
#
_entry.id   AF-A0A956H8S3-F1
#
_cell.length_a   1.000
_cell.length_b   1.000
_cell.length_c   1.000
_cell.angle_alpha   90.00
_cell.angle_beta   90.00
_cell.angle_gamma   90.00
#
_symmetry.space_group_name_H-M   'P 1'
#
loop_
_entity.id
_entity.type
_entity.pdbx_description
1 polymer ?
#
loop_
_entity_poly.entity_id
_entity_poly.type
_entity_poly.pdbx_seq_one_letter_code
_entity_poly.pdbx_strand_id
1 'polypeptide(L)'
;SLGGVIARESTRARPEAVAGIVTMGTPVIGGPKYTASAADYRRRGFDLDELERQVAARNAEVLPVPITAIYSKRDGIVSWQACIDPNPDNRVEHVEVDVEHAELGFSPTVLRLVAAHLATTR
;
A
#
# COMPACT_ATOMS: atom_id res chain seq x y z
N SER A 1 -3.93 3.48 1.65
CA SER A 1 -3.90 4.90 1.28
C SER A 1 -2.44 5.35 1.27
N LEU A 2 -2.14 6.64 1.20
CA LEU A 2 -0.77 7.17 1.14
C LEU A 2 0.11 6.69 2.32
N GLY A 3 -0.46 6.47 3.50
CA GLY A 3 0.26 5.99 4.68
C GLY A 3 1.04 4.68 4.45
N GLY A 4 0.54 3.77 3.59
CA GLY A 4 1.27 2.54 3.26
C GLY A 4 2.51 2.79 2.39
N VAL A 5 2.50 3.82 1.54
CA VAL A 5 3.70 4.24 0.80
C VAL A 5 4.74 4.79 1.78
N ILE A 6 4.31 5.65 2.70
CA ILE A 6 5.19 6.21 3.75
C ILE A 6 5.78 5.10 4.62
N ALA A 7 4.99 4.10 5.01
CA ALA A 7 5.47 2.95 5.77
C ALA A 7 6.57 2.19 5.01
N ARG A 8 6.37 1.89 3.72
CA ARG A 8 7.38 1.23 2.87
C ARG A 8 8.66 2.04 2.79
N GLU A 9 8.57 3.33 2.53
CA GLU A 9 9.75 4.21 2.43
C GLU A 9 10.49 4.35 3.77
N SER A 10 9.73 4.39 4.87
CA SER A 10 10.32 4.43 6.22
C SER A 10 11.08 3.13 6.53
N THR A 11 10.53 1.98 6.14
CA THR A 11 11.21 0.68 6.25
C THR A 11 12.45 0.61 5.38
N ARG A 12 12.43 1.15 4.15
CA ARG A 12 13.65 1.22 3.32
C ARG A 12 14.75 2.02 3.99
N ALA A 13 14.38 3.10 4.69
CA ALA A 13 15.34 3.96 5.37
C ALA A 13 15.91 3.31 6.65
N ARG A 14 15.13 2.48 7.36
CA ARG A 14 15.53 1.82 8.62
C ARG A 14 14.90 0.42 8.75
N PRO A 15 15.35 -0.56 7.95
CA PRO A 15 14.75 -1.90 7.95
C PRO A 15 14.91 -2.61 9.30
N GLU A 16 15.97 -2.33 10.04
CA GLU A 16 16.26 -2.88 11.37
C GLU A 16 15.27 -2.44 12.45
N ALA A 17 14.53 -1.34 12.23
CA ALA A 17 13.57 -0.80 13.17
C ALA A 17 12.12 -1.29 12.92
N VAL A 18 11.91 -2.10 11.88
CA VAL A 18 10.57 -2.52 11.44
C VAL A 18 10.52 -4.04 11.34
N ALA A 19 9.64 -4.68 12.09
CA ALA A 19 9.47 -6.13 12.05
C ALA A 19 8.54 -6.62 10.93
N GLY A 20 7.67 -5.75 10.41
CA GLY A 20 6.73 -6.05 9.33
C GLY A 20 5.93 -4.82 8.89
N ILE A 21 5.27 -4.90 7.74
CA ILE A 21 4.43 -3.83 7.19
C ILE A 21 3.01 -4.35 6.98
N VAL A 22 2.01 -3.58 7.42
CA VAL A 22 0.62 -3.74 6.99
C VAL A 22 0.23 -2.53 6.15
N THR A 23 -0.22 -2.77 4.91
CA THR A 23 -0.77 -1.73 4.04
C THR A 23 -2.27 -1.96 3.82
N MET A 24 -3.04 -0.88 3.71
CA MET A 24 -4.49 -0.93 3.56
C MET A 24 -4.93 -0.02 2.42
N GLY A 25 -5.36 -0.56 1.28
CA GLY A 25 -5.78 0.20 0.10
C GLY A 25 -4.68 1.15 -0.41
N THR A 26 -3.43 0.67 -0.47
CA THR A 26 -2.24 1.49 -0.76
C THR A 26 -1.85 1.37 -2.22
N PRO A 27 -1.81 2.47 -3.00
CA PRO A 27 -1.45 2.42 -4.42
C PRO A 27 0.07 2.28 -4.59
N VAL A 28 0.58 1.06 -4.49
CA VAL A 28 1.99 0.73 -4.74
C VAL A 28 2.34 0.67 -6.23
N ILE A 29 1.34 0.65 -7.12
CA ILE A 29 1.54 0.90 -8.56
C ILE A 29 0.94 2.27 -8.90
N GLY A 30 1.64 3.07 -9.71
CA GLY A 30 1.17 4.38 -10.19
C GLY A 30 1.02 5.49 -9.14
N GLY A 31 1.12 5.18 -7.85
CA GLY A 31 0.92 6.15 -6.77
C GLY A 31 -0.45 6.85 -6.90
N PRO A 32 -0.50 8.19 -6.89
CA PRO A 32 -1.78 8.91 -6.96
C PRO A 32 -2.54 8.69 -8.29
N LYS A 33 -1.89 8.17 -9.34
CA LYS A 33 -2.47 8.00 -10.69
C LYS A 33 -3.70 7.10 -10.72
N TYR A 34 -3.70 6.03 -9.92
CA TYR A 34 -4.81 5.08 -9.85
C TYR A 34 -5.68 5.30 -8.61
N THR A 35 -5.90 6.57 -8.28
CA THR A 35 -6.73 6.97 -7.15
C THR A 35 -7.76 8.04 -7.57
N ALA A 36 -8.82 8.20 -6.78
CA ALA A 36 -9.79 9.29 -6.94
C ALA A 36 -9.15 10.70 -6.87
N SER A 37 -7.95 10.81 -6.30
CA SER A 37 -7.21 12.07 -6.19
C SER A 37 -6.38 12.43 -7.43
N ALA A 38 -6.30 11.57 -8.46
CA ALA A 38 -5.45 11.80 -9.63
C ALA A 38 -5.68 13.16 -10.31
N ALA A 39 -6.94 13.58 -10.46
CA ALA A 39 -7.27 14.86 -11.07
C ALA A 39 -6.78 16.05 -10.22
N ASP A 40 -6.77 15.92 -8.89
CA ASP A 40 -6.27 16.97 -8.00
C ASP A 40 -4.75 17.14 -8.12
N TYR A 41 -4.01 16.03 -8.14
CA TYR A 41 -2.57 16.06 -8.39
C TYR A 41 -2.25 16.73 -9.73
N ARG A 42 -2.99 16.40 -10.81
CA ARG A 42 -2.80 17.08 -12.11
C ARG A 42 -3.05 18.59 -12.02
N ARG A 43 -4.13 19.02 -11.36
CA ARG A 43 -4.43 20.46 -11.18
C ARG A 43 -3.35 21.19 -10.40
N ARG A 44 -2.68 20.51 -9.47
CA ARG A 44 -1.54 21.05 -8.71
C ARG A 44 -0.23 21.06 -9.49
N GLY A 45 -0.24 20.65 -10.76
CA GLY A 45 0.92 20.68 -11.65
C GLY A 45 1.81 19.43 -11.59
N PHE A 46 1.36 18.34 -10.96
CA PHE A 46 2.12 17.09 -10.94
C PHE A 46 1.97 16.33 -12.26
N ASP A 47 3.10 15.85 -12.79
CA ASP A 47 3.15 14.84 -13.84
C ASP A 47 2.93 13.45 -13.22
N LEU A 48 1.76 12.86 -13.47
CA LEU A 48 1.41 11.55 -12.92
C LEU A 48 2.17 10.39 -13.56
N ASP A 49 2.64 10.54 -14.80
CA ASP A 49 3.42 9.50 -15.46
C ASP A 49 4.85 9.50 -14.91
N GLU A 50 5.39 10.67 -14.60
CA GLU A 50 6.66 10.78 -13.86
C GLU A 50 6.54 10.23 -12.44
N LEU A 51 5.48 10.57 -11.71
CA LEU A 51 5.25 9.99 -10.38
C LEU A 51 5.10 8.48 -10.42
N GLU A 52 4.40 7.93 -11.43
CA GLU A 52 4.32 6.47 -11.62
C GLU A 52 5.69 5.84 -11.83
N ARG A 53 6.55 6.43 -12.68
CA ARG A 53 7.93 5.94 -12.87
C ARG A 53 8.74 5.97 -11.58
N GLN A 54 8.62 7.04 -10.80
CA GLN A 54 9.29 7.15 -9.50
C GLN A 54 8.81 6.09 -8.52
N VAL A 55 7.48 5.89 -8.42
CA VAL A 55 6.90 4.82 -7.58
C VAL A 55 7.36 3.45 -8.03
N ALA A 56 7.41 3.17 -9.33
CA ALA A 56 7.90 1.91 -9.88
C ALA A 56 9.38 1.69 -9.53
N ALA A 57 10.24 2.70 -9.69
CA ALA A 57 11.65 2.63 -9.33
C ALA A 57 11.84 2.35 -7.83
N ARG A 58 11.09 3.03 -6.96
CA ARG A 58 11.12 2.77 -5.51
C ARG A 58 10.61 1.37 -5.17
N ASN A 59 9.62 0.84 -5.88
CA ASN A 59 9.09 -0.50 -5.62
C ASN A 59 9.94 -1.64 -6.20
N ALA A 60 10.88 -1.34 -7.11
CA ALA A 60 11.88 -2.31 -7.57
C ALA A 60 12.91 -2.66 -6.49
N GLU A 61 13.15 -1.78 -5.52
CA GLU A 61 13.99 -2.10 -4.37
C GLU A 61 13.28 -3.13 -3.47
N VAL A 62 14.02 -4.09 -2.92
CA VAL A 62 13.43 -5.12 -2.03
C VAL A 62 13.19 -4.55 -0.64
N LEU A 63 12.05 -4.91 -0.03
CA LEU A 63 11.77 -4.69 1.39
C LEU A 63 12.13 -5.96 2.16
N PRO A 64 13.11 -5.94 3.08
CA PRO A 64 13.63 -7.15 3.73
C PRO A 64 12.71 -7.69 4.84
N VAL A 65 11.48 -7.18 4.96
CA VAL A 65 10.51 -7.51 6.01
C VAL A 65 9.21 -8.02 5.37
N PRO A 66 8.44 -8.88 6.06
CA PRO A 66 7.15 -9.34 5.54
C PRO A 66 6.15 -8.18 5.38
N ILE A 67 5.31 -8.28 4.36
CA ILE A 67 4.27 -7.31 4.04
C ILE A 67 2.92 -8.01 3.97
N THR A 68 1.93 -7.51 4.70
CA THR A 68 0.52 -7.86 4.49
C THR A 68 -0.16 -6.71 3.76
N ALA A 69 -0.57 -6.94 2.52
CA ALA A 69 -1.23 -5.97 1.66
C ALA A 69 -2.74 -6.21 1.62
N ILE A 70 -3.48 -5.45 2.42
CA ILE A 70 -4.94 -5.52 2.51
C ILE A 70 -5.53 -4.60 1.44
N TYR A 71 -6.41 -5.13 0.58
CA TYR A 71 -7.07 -4.39 -0.48
C TYR A 71 -8.55 -4.79 -0.58
N SER A 72 -9.35 -3.94 -1.22
CA SER A 72 -10.73 -4.29 -1.54
C SER A 72 -11.07 -3.94 -2.98
N LYS A 73 -11.81 -4.81 -3.66
CA LYS A 73 -12.41 -4.49 -4.97
C LYS A 73 -13.57 -3.49 -4.86
N ARG A 74 -14.09 -3.25 -3.65
CA ARG A 74 -15.08 -2.21 -3.34
C ARG A 74 -14.47 -0.87 -2.96
N ASP A 75 -13.14 -0.76 -3.02
CA ASP A 75 -12.44 0.50 -2.76
C ASP A 75 -12.78 1.52 -3.86
N GLY A 76 -13.54 2.56 -3.49
CA GLY A 76 -13.90 3.67 -4.38
C GLY A 76 -12.84 4.78 -4.50
N ILE A 77 -11.72 4.68 -3.76
CA ILE A 77 -10.66 5.69 -3.72
C ILE A 77 -9.38 5.21 -4.40
N VAL A 78 -9.02 3.93 -4.28
CA VAL A 78 -7.82 3.34 -4.87
C VAL A 78 -8.21 2.13 -5.71
N SER A 79 -7.82 2.11 -6.98
CA SER A 79 -8.03 0.93 -7.82
C SER A 79 -7.28 -0.26 -7.23
N TRP A 80 -7.97 -1.36 -6.93
CA TRP A 80 -7.40 -2.48 -6.19
C TRP A 80 -6.15 -3.09 -6.84
N GLN A 81 -6.06 -3.07 -8.18
CA GLN A 81 -4.89 -3.54 -8.92
C GLN A 81 -3.64 -2.77 -8.54
N ALA A 82 -3.78 -1.49 -8.20
CA ALA A 82 -2.67 -0.66 -7.75
C ALA A 82 -2.15 -1.05 -6.37
N CYS A 83 -2.90 -1.85 -5.60
CA CYS A 83 -2.49 -2.39 -4.31
C CYS A 83 -1.69 -3.69 -4.41
N ILE A 84 -1.61 -4.29 -5.60
CA ILE A 84 -0.88 -5.54 -5.81
C ILE A 84 0.61 -5.20 -5.94
N ASP A 85 1.39 -5.55 -4.91
CA ASP A 85 2.85 -5.42 -4.94
C ASP A 85 3.45 -6.02 -6.23
N PRO A 86 4.16 -5.22 -7.04
CA PRO A 86 4.68 -5.68 -8.33
C PRO A 86 6.02 -6.40 -8.23
N ASN A 87 6.68 -6.39 -7.07
CA ASN A 87 8.03 -6.90 -6.92
C ASN A 87 8.00 -8.37 -6.43
N PRO A 88 8.45 -9.33 -7.26
CA PRO A 88 8.40 -10.75 -6.91
C PRO A 88 9.37 -11.14 -5.78
N ASP A 89 10.37 -10.31 -5.49
CA ASP A 89 11.36 -10.58 -4.45
C ASP A 89 10.88 -10.12 -3.05
N ASN A 90 9.79 -9.36 -2.98
CA ASN A 90 9.16 -8.99 -1.71
C ASN A 90 8.35 -10.17 -1.14
N ARG A 91 8.44 -10.36 0.19
CA ARG A 91 7.61 -11.32 0.90
C ARG A 91 6.24 -10.70 1.21
N VAL A 92 5.31 -10.80 0.25
CA VAL A 92 3.99 -10.17 0.35
C VAL A 92 2.85 -11.20 0.43
N GLU A 93 1.96 -10.98 1.38
CA GLU A 93 0.64 -11.62 1.43
C GLU A 93 -0.43 -10.60 1.03
N HIS A 94 -1.08 -10.79 -0.11
CA HIS A 94 -2.20 -9.94 -0.53
C HIS A 94 -3.51 -10.51 0.00
N VAL A 95 -4.22 -9.70 0.79
CA VAL A 95 -5.48 -10.08 1.45
C VAL A 95 -6.62 -9.24 0.88
N GLU A 96 -7.53 -9.87 0.15
CA GLU A 96 -8.77 -9.24 -0.31
C GLU A 96 -9.79 -9.20 0.83
N VAL A 97 -10.40 -8.04 1.03
CA VAL A 97 -11.54 -7.83 1.92
C VAL A 97 -12.70 -7.17 1.17
N ASP A 98 -13.93 -7.31 1.69
CA ASP A 98 -15.13 -6.72 1.09
C ASP A 98 -15.60 -5.50 1.88
N VAL A 99 -14.92 -4.37 1.73
CA VAL A 99 -15.20 -3.12 2.46
C VAL A 99 -14.88 -1.89 1.60
N GLU A 100 -15.47 -0.74 1.90
CA GLU A 100 -15.12 0.52 1.25
C GLU A 100 -13.79 1.09 1.78
N HIS A 101 -13.23 2.09 1.09
CA HIS A 101 -11.90 2.62 1.42
C HIS A 101 -11.78 3.11 2.87
N ALA A 102 -12.78 3.83 3.36
CA ALA A 102 -12.77 4.36 4.72
C ALA A 102 -12.82 3.23 5.75
N GLU A 103 -13.57 2.17 5.45
CA GLU A 103 -13.72 1.00 6.32
C GLU A 103 -12.45 0.16 6.43
N LEU A 104 -11.51 0.26 5.49
CA LEU A 104 -10.19 -0.36 5.63
C LEU A 104 -9.48 0.04 6.94
N GLY A 105 -9.75 1.25 7.47
CA GLY A 105 -9.16 1.70 8.74
C GLY A 105 -9.92 1.30 10.01
N PHE A 106 -11.19 0.90 9.90
CA PHE A 106 -12.08 0.78 11.07
C PHE A 106 -12.94 -0.49 11.08
N SER A 107 -12.98 -1.24 9.99
CA SER A 107 -13.75 -2.48 9.89
C SER A 107 -13.27 -3.49 10.93
N PRO A 108 -14.17 -4.10 11.72
CA PRO A 108 -13.79 -5.17 12.65
C PRO A 108 -13.07 -6.33 11.95
N THR A 109 -13.38 -6.60 10.69
CA THR A 109 -12.69 -7.64 9.90
C THR A 109 -11.25 -7.24 9.61
N VAL A 110 -11.00 -6.00 9.19
CA VAL A 110 -9.64 -5.53 8.90
C VAL A 110 -8.82 -5.39 10.18
N LEU A 111 -9.40 -4.86 11.26
CA LEU A 111 -8.73 -4.75 12.55
C LEU A 111 -8.32 -6.12 13.12
N ARG A 112 -9.14 -7.16 12.93
CA ARG A 112 -8.78 -8.55 13.29
C ARG A 112 -7.59 -9.08 12.48
N LEU A 113 -7.53 -8.79 11.19
CA LEU A 113 -6.38 -9.16 10.34
C LEU A 113 -5.09 -8.46 10.80
N VAL A 114 -5.18 -7.16 11.10
CA VAL A 114 -4.04 -6.39 11.63
C VAL A 114 -3.58 -6.97 12.98
N ALA A 115 -4.51 -7.25 13.90
CA ALA A 115 -4.18 -7.85 15.19
C ALA A 115 -3.49 -9.22 15.03
N ALA A 116 -3.97 -10.06 14.10
CA ALA A 116 -3.35 -11.34 13.80
C ALA A 116 -1.93 -11.20 13.26
N HIS A 117 -1.69 -10.24 12.34
CA HIS A 117 -0.35 -9.93 11.84
C HIS A 117 0.58 -9.46 12.97
N LEU A 118 0.11 -8.57 13.84
CA LEU A 118 0.90 -8.08 14.98
C LEU A 118 1.23 -9.19 15.98
N ALA A 119 0.35 -10.18 16.15
CA ALA A 119 0.60 -11.32 17.05
C ALA A 119 1.66 -12.30 16.52
N THR A 120 1.87 -12.37 15.20
CA THR A 120 2.84 -13.27 14.57
C THR A 120 4.17 -12.59 14.25
N THR A 121 4.19 -11.27 14.25
CA THR A 121 5.40 -10.45 14.07
C THR A 121 6.21 -10.48 15.37
N ARG A 122 7.42 -11.05 15.33
CA ARG A 122 8.36 -11.11 16.47
C ARG A 122 9.59 -10.27 16.19
#